data_AF-A0A958USR3-F1
#
_entry.id   AF-A0A958USR3-F1
#
_cell.length_a   1.000
_cell.length_b   1.000
_cell.length_c   1.000
_cell.angle_alpha   90.00
_cell.angle_beta   90.00
_cell.angle_gamma   90.00
#
_symmetry.space_group_name_H-M   'P 1'
#
loop_
_entity.id
_entity.type
_entity.pdbx_description
1 polymer ?
#
loop_
_entity_poly.entity_id
_entity_poly.type
_entity_poly.pdbx_seq_one_letter_code
_entity_poly.pdbx_strand_id
1 'polypeptide(L)' 'MNNKVVIVSAARTPIGSFMGSLSSLTATQLGSAAIKGALNKIN' A
#
# COMPACT_ATOMS: atom_id res chain seq x y z
N MET A 1 23.97 15.17 13.09
CA MET A 1 22.67 14.49 12.90
C MET A 1 21.75 15.39 12.10
N ASN A 2 21.84 15.39 10.76
CA ASN A 2 21.08 16.31 9.89
C ASN A 2 20.22 15.61 8.82
N ASN A 3 19.97 14.30 8.96
CA ASN A 3 19.11 13.58 8.02
C ASN A 3 17.65 13.75 8.42
N LYS A 4 16.95 14.71 7.81
CA LYS A 4 15.52 14.88 8.00
C LYS A 4 14.78 13.71 7.34
N VAL A 5 14.03 12.96 8.15
CA VAL A 5 13.13 11.90 7.66
C VAL A 5 11.93 12.57 7.01
N VAL A 6 11.63 12.19 5.76
CA VAL A 6 10.51 12.73 4.97
C VAL A 6 9.68 11.59 4.38
N ILE A 7 8.38 11.83 4.21
CA ILE A 7 7.46 10.91 3.54
C ILE A 7 7.31 11.38 2.10
N VAL A 8 7.83 10.60 1.15
CA VAL A 8 7.84 10.95 -0.29
C VAL A 8 6.59 10.48 -1.02
N SER A 9 5.87 9.48 -0.51
CA SER A 9 4.62 8.97 -1.07
C SER A 9 3.85 8.14 -0.05
N ALA A 10 2.53 8.09 -0.24
CA ALA A 10 1.63 7.24 0.52
C ALA A 10 0.53 6.67 -0.40
N ALA A 11 0.28 5.38 -0.28
CA ALA A 11 -0.80 4.69 -0.96
C ALA A 11 -1.39 3.60 -0.07
N ARG A 12 -2.63 3.22 -0.34
CA ARG A 12 -3.34 2.16 0.36
C ARG A 12 -4.23 1.38 -0.61
N THR A 13 -4.51 0.14 -0.28
CA THR A 13 -5.58 -0.62 -0.93
C THR A 13 -6.96 -0.14 -0.43
N PRO A 14 -8.04 -0.40 -1.19
CA PRO A 14 -9.40 -0.32 -0.68
C PRO A 14 -9.60 -1.24 0.53
N ILE A 15 -10.51 -0.88 1.44
CA ILE A 15 -10.90 -1.77 2.54
C ILE A 15 -11.91 -2.78 2.01
N GLY A 16 -11.59 -4.07 2.18
CA GLY A 16 -12.52 -5.16 1.91
C GLY A 16 -13.41 -5.41 3.12
N SER A 17 -14.69 -5.71 2.87
CA SER A 17 -15.57 -6.25 3.91
C SER A 17 -15.24 -7.72 4.17
N PHE A 18 -15.62 -8.22 5.36
CA PHE A 18 -15.44 -9.63 5.69
C PHE A 18 -16.17 -10.51 4.67
N MET A 19 -15.47 -11.53 4.15
CA MET A 19 -15.94 -12.38 3.04
C MET A 19 -16.35 -11.62 1.76
N GLY A 20 -15.85 -10.39 1.57
CA GLY A 20 -16.14 -9.54 0.43
C GLY A 20 -15.18 -9.72 -0.76
N SER A 21 -15.08 -8.69 -1.60
CA SER A 21 -14.34 -8.70 -2.88
C SER A 21 -12.84 -8.96 -2.78
N LEU A 22 -12.22 -8.68 -1.62
CA LEU A 22 -10.79 -8.92 -1.40
C LEU A 22 -10.51 -10.22 -0.62
N SER A 23 -11.54 -11.01 -0.29
CA SER A 23 -11.41 -12.20 0.58
C SER A 23 -10.56 -13.32 -0.02
N SER A 24 -10.45 -13.39 -1.34
CA SER A 24 -9.61 -14.37 -2.05
C SER A 24 -8.13 -13.99 -2.12
N LEU A 25 -7.77 -12.77 -1.71
CA LEU A 25 -6.40 -12.28 -1.75
C LEU A 25 -5.70 -12.49 -0.41
N THR A 26 -4.43 -12.89 -0.47
CA THR A 26 -3.58 -13.00 0.70
C THR A 26 -3.10 -11.63 1.18
N ALA A 27 -2.74 -11.51 2.45
CA ALA A 27 -2.19 -10.28 3.03
C ALA A 27 -0.96 -9.78 2.26
N THR A 28 -0.08 -10.69 1.82
CA THR A 28 1.12 -10.35 1.04
C THR A 28 0.78 -9.74 -0.33
N GLN A 29 -0.27 -10.24 -1.00
CA GLN A 29 -0.73 -9.66 -2.27
C GLN A 29 -1.32 -8.26 -2.09
N LEU A 30 -2.05 -8.01 -0.99
CA LEU A 30 -2.56 -6.68 -0.67
C LEU A 30 -1.43 -5.70 -0.32
N GLY A 31 -0.43 -6.15 0.43
CA GLY A 31 0.75 -5.36 0.78
C GLY A 31 1.60 -5.02 -0.45
N SER A 32 1.85 -5.99 -1.33
CA SER A 32 2.62 -5.75 -2.57
C SER A 32 1.92 -4.76 -3.49
N ALA A 33 0.58 -4.81 -3.59
CA ALA A 33 -0.21 -3.82 -4.32
C ALA A 33 -0.08 -2.42 -3.70
N ALA A 34 -0.11 -2.29 -2.37
CA ALA A 34 0.07 -1.01 -1.69
C ALA A 34 1.47 -0.41 -1.94
N ILE A 35 2.53 -1.23 -1.83
CA ILE A 35 3.91 -0.81 -2.09
C ILE A 35 4.08 -0.37 -3.54
N LYS A 36 3.59 -1.18 -4.50
CA LYS A 36 3.62 -0.84 -5.92
C LYS A 36 2.89 0.48 -6.21
N GLY A 37 1.72 0.68 -5.60
CA GLY A 37 0.96 1.93 -5.72
C GLY A 37 1.70 3.15 -5.16
N ALA A 38 2.40 2.99 -4.03
CA ALA A 38 3.21 4.06 -3.45
C ALA A 38 4.40 4.42 -4.35
N LEU A 39 5.12 3.43 -4.87
CA LEU A 39 6.24 3.63 -5.79
C LEU A 39 5.80 4.32 -7.09
N ASN A 40 4.64 3.93 -7.65
CA ASN A 40 4.11 4.54 -8.88
C ASN A 40 3.76 6.03 -8.73
N LYS A 41 3.47 6.51 -7.51
CA LYS A 41 3.12 7.92 -7.23
C LYS A 41 4.33 8.83 -6.97
N ILE A 42 5.54 8.26 -6.87
CA ILE A 42 6.76 9.02 -6.57
C ILE A 42 7.32 9.71 -7.83
N ASN A 43 7.00 9.21 -9.02
CA ASN A 43 7.39 9.80 -10.31
C ASN A 43 6.31 10.74 -10.86
#